data_AF-T0SK33-F1
#
_entry.id   AF-T0SK33-F1
#
_cell.length_a   1.000
_cell.length_b   1.000
_cell.length_c   1.000
_cell.angle_alpha   90.00
_cell.angle_beta   90.00
_cell.angle_gamma   90.00
#
_symmetry.space_group_name_H-M   'P 1'
#
loop_
_entity.id
_entity.type
_entity.pdbx_description
1 polymer ?
#
loop_
_entity_poly.entity_id
_entity_poly.type
_entity_poly.pdbx_seq_one_letter_code
_entity_poly.pdbx_strand_id
1 'polypeptide(L)'
;MSRPDYLNKYIFDWDLFNVVVGGKSALDSRFLISQIFNVEQVNSFLKGYGLDPNDPVSRAELFGNFQEAMQFIRRYFLKEGDAEGLDLKIPNSLYMITDVRDLFLMATGNSESDHEERLWAEIILKVMHTILHADKDLRSNYFNIIQTQIFDRFYKYLHRDSDNNLFLKRGEYEIPLIDFETKSKKTRDSVIIKLLHKAENVAEELFDRVGIRFVTKSKFDCINVVKFLIENNVVIPHNIKPSRSVNTIIDLEKFKKSYSGIVKMAIRNNLSEDRFLAAVNREINECYFFQGTESERNAHTSKNYQSIQFTCRQLVKYKNPFLTEFLSIRKEAKKDAESPISQRILNLDTSLIARDVRFFYPYEVQVVDEQSHIQNTQGEASHIEYKKAQRRSAMKRVFKELLAYKNLV
;
A
#
# COMPACT_ATOMS: atom_id res chain seq x y z
N MET A 1 -33.99 9.10 -40.80
CA MET A 1 -32.77 8.89 -41.63
C MET A 1 -32.04 7.69 -41.08
N SER A 2 -31.81 6.63 -41.87
CA SER A 2 -30.96 5.52 -41.43
C SER A 2 -29.53 6.03 -41.30
N ARG A 3 -28.89 5.76 -40.17
CA ARG A 3 -27.47 6.11 -39.99
C ARG A 3 -26.63 5.28 -40.98
N PRO A 4 -25.64 5.88 -41.66
CA PRO A 4 -24.73 5.14 -42.54
C PRO A 4 -23.99 4.03 -41.78
N ASP A 5 -23.98 2.81 -42.32
CA ASP A 5 -23.42 1.63 -41.65
C ASP A 5 -21.92 1.73 -41.34
N TYR A 6 -21.16 2.53 -42.11
CA TYR A 6 -19.75 2.72 -41.86
C TYR A 6 -19.45 3.47 -40.55
N LEU A 7 -20.41 4.27 -40.03
CA LEU A 7 -20.20 5.05 -38.81
C LEU A 7 -19.97 4.16 -37.59
N ASN A 8 -20.57 2.96 -37.55
CA ASN A 8 -20.35 1.99 -36.47
C ASN A 8 -18.88 1.58 -36.32
N LYS A 9 -18.09 1.66 -37.40
CA LYS A 9 -16.64 1.37 -37.37
C LYS A 9 -15.81 2.49 -36.74
N TYR A 10 -16.36 3.70 -36.66
CA TYR A 10 -15.66 4.91 -36.21
C TYR A 10 -16.30 5.56 -34.97
N ILE A 11 -17.28 4.88 -34.36
CA ILE A 11 -17.82 5.28 -33.06
C ILE A 11 -16.85 4.79 -31.98
N PHE A 12 -16.30 5.74 -31.23
CA PHE A 12 -15.44 5.46 -30.09
C PHE A 12 -16.23 5.56 -28.80
N ASP A 13 -16.02 4.62 -27.89
CA ASP A 13 -16.31 4.82 -26.48
C ASP A 13 -15.25 5.75 -25.90
N TRP A 14 -15.50 7.06 -25.97
CA TRP A 14 -14.57 8.07 -25.52
C TRP A 14 -14.25 7.99 -24.01
N ASP A 15 -15.13 7.39 -23.19
CA ASP A 15 -14.85 7.26 -21.76
C ASP A 15 -13.74 6.21 -21.53
N LEU A 16 -13.86 5.04 -22.16
CA LEU A 16 -12.82 3.99 -22.11
C LEU A 16 -11.57 4.38 -22.91
N PHE A 17 -11.74 5.05 -24.04
CA PHE A 17 -10.61 5.54 -24.83
C PHE A 17 -9.77 6.53 -24.01
N ASN A 18 -10.40 7.39 -23.20
CA ASN A 18 -9.69 8.27 -22.27
C ASN A 18 -9.02 7.52 -21.12
N VAL A 19 -9.52 6.36 -20.70
CA VAL A 19 -8.81 5.50 -19.73
C VAL A 19 -7.49 5.00 -20.31
N VAL A 20 -7.52 4.52 -21.56
CA VAL A 20 -6.34 3.95 -22.22
C VAL A 20 -5.36 5.01 -22.73
N VAL A 21 -5.86 6.02 -23.45
CA VAL A 21 -5.04 7.02 -24.16
C VAL A 21 -4.87 8.30 -23.33
N GLY A 22 -5.88 8.67 -22.54
CA GLY A 22 -5.88 9.89 -21.73
C GLY A 22 -5.33 9.73 -20.31
N GLY A 23 -5.01 8.50 -19.87
CA GLY A 23 -4.54 8.21 -18.51
C GLY A 23 -5.59 8.39 -17.42
N LYS A 24 -6.88 8.43 -17.78
CA LYS A 24 -7.99 8.49 -16.82
C LYS A 24 -8.08 7.16 -16.05
N SER A 25 -8.43 7.19 -14.76
CA SER A 25 -8.65 5.97 -14.00
C SER A 25 -9.90 5.22 -14.49
N ALA A 26 -9.84 3.89 -14.54
CA ALA A 26 -11.00 3.05 -14.81
C ALA A 26 -12.13 3.20 -13.75
N LEU A 27 -11.80 3.66 -12.54
CA LEU A 27 -12.82 3.95 -11.52
C LEU A 27 -13.58 5.25 -11.80
N ASP A 28 -12.98 6.18 -12.56
CA ASP A 28 -13.54 7.49 -12.90
C ASP A 28 -14.34 7.48 -14.21
N SER A 29 -14.32 6.39 -14.97
CA SER A 29 -15.19 6.23 -16.13
C SER A 29 -16.64 6.07 -15.67
N ARG A 30 -17.60 6.55 -16.49
CA ARG A 30 -19.03 6.39 -16.16
C ARG A 30 -19.43 4.92 -16.12
N PHE A 31 -18.89 4.14 -17.05
CA PHE A 31 -19.05 2.70 -17.13
C PHE A 31 -17.67 2.05 -17.03
N LEU A 32 -17.54 1.00 -16.22
CA LEU A 32 -16.28 0.25 -16.12
C LEU A 32 -16.00 -0.54 -17.42
N ILE A 33 -17.04 -0.78 -18.22
CA ILE A 33 -17.02 -1.70 -19.35
C ILE A 33 -17.68 -1.04 -20.56
N SER A 34 -17.27 -1.47 -21.77
CA SER A 34 -17.90 -1.01 -23.01
C SER A 34 -19.34 -1.50 -23.07
N GLN A 35 -20.14 -0.97 -23.99
CA GLN A 35 -21.48 -1.49 -24.24
C GLN A 35 -21.42 -2.99 -24.58
N ILE A 36 -21.83 -3.83 -23.62
CA ILE A 36 -21.96 -5.28 -23.77
C ILE A 36 -23.45 -5.57 -23.91
N PHE A 37 -23.86 -6.19 -25.01
CA PHE A 37 -25.26 -6.43 -25.34
C PHE A 37 -25.75 -7.83 -24.99
N ASN A 38 -24.84 -8.79 -24.79
CA ASN A 38 -25.19 -10.18 -24.57
C ASN A 38 -24.16 -10.94 -23.73
N VAL A 39 -24.57 -12.13 -23.27
CA VAL A 39 -23.75 -13.02 -22.42
C VAL A 39 -22.45 -13.43 -23.11
N GLU A 40 -22.44 -13.59 -24.44
CA GLU A 40 -21.24 -13.99 -25.18
C GLU A 40 -20.16 -12.90 -25.13
N GLN A 41 -20.55 -11.64 -25.27
CA GLN A 41 -19.68 -10.49 -25.11
C GLN A 41 -19.19 -10.35 -23.66
N VAL A 42 -20.03 -10.64 -22.65
CA VAL A 42 -19.59 -10.71 -21.24
C VAL A 42 -18.53 -11.79 -21.07
N ASN A 43 -18.76 -12.98 -21.62
CA ASN A 43 -17.78 -14.07 -21.56
C ASN A 43 -16.46 -13.69 -22.23
N SER A 44 -16.52 -13.04 -23.39
CA SER A 44 -15.32 -12.57 -24.10
C SER A 44 -14.57 -11.51 -23.29
N PHE A 45 -15.28 -10.57 -22.66
CA PHE A 45 -14.68 -9.57 -21.79
C PHE A 45 -14.00 -10.22 -20.58
N LEU A 46 -14.69 -11.11 -19.87
CA LEU A 46 -14.15 -11.81 -18.69
C LEU A 46 -12.91 -12.63 -19.06
N LYS A 47 -12.93 -13.35 -20.19
CA LYS A 47 -11.75 -14.06 -20.71
C LYS A 47 -10.59 -13.11 -20.99
N GLY A 48 -10.85 -11.96 -21.61
CA GLY A 48 -9.85 -10.92 -21.82
C GLY A 48 -9.31 -10.31 -20.52
N TYR A 49 -10.15 -10.25 -19.49
CA TYR A 49 -9.79 -9.83 -18.14
C TYR A 49 -8.97 -10.88 -17.38
N GLY A 50 -8.97 -12.14 -17.84
CA GLY A 50 -8.21 -13.26 -17.27
C GLY A 50 -9.04 -14.23 -16.41
N LEU A 51 -10.38 -14.18 -16.50
CA LEU A 51 -11.29 -15.07 -15.77
C LEU A 51 -12.24 -15.76 -16.76
N ASP A 52 -12.24 -17.09 -16.82
CA ASP A 52 -13.17 -17.81 -17.71
C ASP A 52 -14.46 -18.20 -16.95
N PRO A 53 -15.62 -17.58 -17.23
CA PRO A 53 -16.87 -17.93 -16.54
C PRO A 53 -17.38 -19.35 -16.84
N ASN A 54 -16.81 -20.03 -17.84
CA ASN A 54 -17.16 -21.42 -18.15
C ASN A 54 -16.33 -22.43 -17.35
N ASP A 55 -15.18 -21.99 -16.81
CA ASP A 55 -14.39 -22.79 -15.87
C ASP A 55 -15.04 -22.73 -14.47
N PRO A 56 -15.40 -23.87 -13.85
CA PRO A 56 -16.07 -23.90 -12.56
C PRO A 56 -15.29 -23.19 -11.44
N VAL A 57 -13.96 -23.22 -11.47
CA VAL A 57 -13.11 -22.59 -10.45
C VAL A 57 -13.15 -21.06 -10.60
N SER A 58 -12.90 -20.57 -11.82
CA SER A 58 -12.97 -19.14 -12.14
C SER A 58 -14.37 -18.56 -11.90
N ARG A 59 -15.43 -19.33 -12.18
CA ARG A 59 -16.81 -18.93 -11.89
C ARG A 59 -17.08 -18.81 -10.39
N ALA A 60 -16.62 -19.77 -9.59
CA ALA A 60 -16.73 -19.70 -8.14
C ALA A 60 -15.93 -18.52 -7.56
N GLU A 61 -14.73 -18.26 -8.10
CA GLU A 61 -13.91 -17.10 -7.73
C GLU A 61 -14.63 -15.78 -8.05
N LEU A 62 -15.17 -15.63 -9.26
CA LEU A 62 -15.95 -14.45 -9.67
C LEU A 62 -17.13 -14.21 -8.74
N PHE A 63 -17.89 -15.25 -8.43
CA PHE A 63 -19.04 -15.14 -7.53
C PHE A 63 -18.63 -14.80 -6.09
N GLY A 64 -17.52 -15.36 -5.61
CA GLY A 64 -16.93 -15.00 -4.31
C GLY A 64 -16.57 -13.51 -4.24
N ASN A 65 -15.89 -12.98 -5.27
CA ASN A 65 -15.55 -11.56 -5.38
C ASN A 65 -16.79 -10.66 -5.43
N PHE A 66 -17.85 -11.10 -6.12
CA PHE A 66 -19.12 -10.38 -6.17
C PHE A 66 -19.77 -10.27 -4.78
N GLN A 67 -19.90 -11.39 -4.07
CA GLN A 67 -20.45 -11.41 -2.71
C GLN A 67 -19.62 -10.57 -1.76
N GLU A 68 -18.29 -10.65 -1.87
CA GLU A 68 -17.38 -9.84 -1.08
C GLU A 68 -17.52 -8.34 -1.37
N ALA A 69 -17.62 -7.94 -2.64
CA ALA A 69 -17.82 -6.55 -3.01
C ALA A 69 -19.11 -5.98 -2.40
N MET A 70 -20.22 -6.73 -2.44
CA MET A 70 -21.48 -6.33 -1.80
C MET A 70 -21.31 -6.18 -0.27
N GLN A 71 -20.66 -7.14 0.39
CA GLN A 71 -20.41 -7.06 1.82
C GLN A 71 -19.49 -5.90 2.20
N PHE A 72 -18.46 -5.65 1.40
CA PHE A 72 -17.53 -4.55 1.59
C PHE A 72 -18.25 -3.20 1.48
N ILE A 73 -19.08 -3.02 0.44
CA ILE A 73 -19.90 -1.81 0.27
C ILE A 73 -20.82 -1.62 1.47
N ARG A 74 -21.56 -2.66 1.86
CA ARG A 74 -22.45 -2.61 3.02
C ARG A 74 -21.73 -2.23 4.31
N ARG A 75 -20.55 -2.80 4.53
CA ARG A 75 -19.75 -2.59 5.75
C ARG A 75 -19.13 -1.20 5.82
N TYR A 76 -18.62 -0.67 4.70
CA TYR A 76 -17.76 0.51 4.71
C TYR A 76 -18.37 1.77 4.11
N PHE A 77 -19.40 1.65 3.26
CA PHE A 77 -19.98 2.78 2.53
C PHE A 77 -21.45 3.04 2.85
N LEU A 78 -22.16 2.10 3.49
CA LEU A 78 -23.58 2.25 3.83
C LEU A 78 -23.80 2.39 5.33
N LYS A 79 -24.91 3.04 5.71
CA LYS A 79 -25.32 3.19 7.12
C LYS A 79 -25.49 1.87 7.87
N GLU A 80 -25.75 0.78 7.14
CA GLU A 80 -25.88 -0.57 7.72
C GLU A 80 -24.61 -1.05 8.43
N GLY A 81 -23.43 -0.64 7.94
CA GLY A 81 -22.13 -1.04 8.49
C GLY A 81 -21.34 0.08 9.16
N ASP A 82 -21.62 1.34 8.81
CA ASP A 82 -20.94 2.52 9.35
C ASP A 82 -21.93 3.68 9.52
N ALA A 83 -22.00 4.26 10.72
CA ALA A 83 -22.88 5.39 11.02
C ALA A 83 -22.66 6.62 10.11
N GLU A 84 -21.44 6.81 9.57
CA GLU A 84 -21.11 7.89 8.62
C GLU A 84 -21.34 7.50 7.14
N GLY A 85 -21.86 6.30 6.87
CA GLY A 85 -22.15 5.80 5.53
C GLY A 85 -23.35 6.48 4.86
N LEU A 86 -23.54 6.15 3.58
CA LEU A 86 -24.69 6.61 2.79
C LEU A 86 -25.98 5.94 3.27
N ASP A 87 -27.06 6.72 3.33
CA ASP A 87 -28.41 6.24 3.65
C ASP A 87 -29.06 5.62 2.41
N LEU A 88 -28.40 4.60 1.88
CA LEU A 88 -28.81 3.86 0.68
C LEU A 88 -28.82 2.38 1.00
N LYS A 89 -29.65 1.62 0.28
CA LYS A 89 -29.72 0.17 0.38
C LYS A 89 -29.45 -0.44 -0.97
N ILE A 90 -28.71 -1.56 -0.97
CA ILE A 90 -28.49 -2.36 -2.18
C ILE A 90 -29.85 -2.96 -2.61
N PRO A 91 -30.29 -2.76 -3.86
CA PRO A 91 -31.51 -3.37 -4.39
C PRO A 91 -31.57 -4.89 -4.20
N ASN A 92 -32.76 -5.42 -3.90
CA ASN A 92 -32.98 -6.86 -3.68
C ASN A 92 -32.62 -7.71 -4.91
N SER A 93 -32.82 -7.18 -6.11
CA SER A 93 -32.47 -7.82 -7.37
C SER A 93 -30.99 -8.22 -7.44
N LEU A 94 -30.09 -7.40 -6.88
CA LEU A 94 -28.65 -7.70 -6.85
C LEU A 94 -28.32 -8.87 -5.91
N TYR A 95 -29.04 -9.00 -4.78
CA TYR A 95 -28.89 -10.17 -3.90
C TYR A 95 -29.39 -11.47 -4.54
N MET A 96 -30.30 -11.38 -5.52
CA MET A 96 -30.85 -12.52 -6.23
C MET A 96 -29.96 -12.99 -7.41
N ILE A 97 -28.89 -12.24 -7.73
CA ILE A 97 -27.94 -12.63 -8.77
C ILE A 97 -27.23 -13.93 -8.36
N THR A 98 -27.36 -14.96 -9.19
CA THR A 98 -26.67 -16.25 -9.04
C THR A 98 -25.55 -16.42 -10.06
N ASP A 99 -25.61 -15.68 -11.16
CA ASP A 99 -24.59 -15.64 -12.20
C ASP A 99 -24.04 -14.22 -12.33
N VAL A 100 -22.75 -14.04 -12.07
CA VAL A 100 -22.08 -12.74 -12.16
C VAL A 100 -22.26 -12.10 -13.54
N ARG A 101 -22.47 -12.88 -14.61
CA ARG A 101 -22.70 -12.33 -15.95
C ARG A 101 -23.94 -11.45 -16.01
N ASP A 102 -24.95 -11.72 -15.19
CA ASP A 102 -26.17 -10.90 -15.11
C ASP A 102 -25.86 -9.51 -14.56
N LEU A 103 -24.87 -9.38 -13.66
CA LEU A 103 -24.40 -8.09 -13.15
C LEU A 103 -23.84 -7.21 -14.27
N PHE A 104 -23.13 -7.80 -15.24
CA PHE A 104 -22.55 -7.09 -16.38
C PHE A 104 -23.63 -6.63 -17.36
N LEU A 105 -24.64 -7.47 -17.60
CA LEU A 105 -25.80 -7.10 -18.42
C LEU A 105 -26.63 -6.01 -17.75
N MET A 106 -26.76 -6.08 -16.43
CA MET A 106 -27.42 -5.04 -15.62
C MET A 106 -26.68 -3.72 -15.69
N ALA A 107 -25.36 -3.70 -15.50
CA ALA A 107 -24.54 -2.49 -15.58
C ALA A 107 -24.64 -1.79 -16.95
N THR A 108 -24.71 -2.58 -18.03
CA THR A 108 -24.79 -2.07 -19.41
C THR A 108 -26.22 -1.76 -19.88
N GLY A 109 -27.23 -2.04 -19.05
CA GLY A 109 -28.63 -1.75 -19.34
C GLY A 109 -29.31 -2.72 -20.31
N ASN A 110 -28.73 -3.91 -20.50
CA ASN A 110 -29.24 -4.99 -21.35
C ASN A 110 -29.99 -6.08 -20.56
N SER A 111 -30.42 -5.76 -19.33
CA SER A 111 -31.38 -6.54 -18.54
C SER A 111 -32.63 -5.71 -18.23
N GLU A 112 -33.70 -6.37 -17.77
CA GLU A 112 -34.88 -5.72 -17.19
C GLU A 112 -34.54 -5.13 -15.81
N SER A 113 -33.77 -4.05 -15.81
CA SER A 113 -33.37 -3.34 -14.60
C SER A 113 -33.60 -1.83 -14.74
N ASP A 114 -33.98 -1.21 -13.63
CA ASP A 114 -34.20 0.23 -13.57
C ASP A 114 -32.87 1.01 -13.59
N HIS A 115 -32.94 2.34 -13.64
CA HIS A 115 -31.75 3.17 -13.70
C HIS A 115 -30.89 3.08 -12.43
N GLU A 116 -31.51 2.92 -11.26
CA GLU A 116 -30.79 2.82 -10.00
C GLU A 116 -30.04 1.48 -9.90
N GLU A 117 -30.67 0.38 -10.28
CA GLU A 117 -30.07 -0.95 -10.33
C GLU A 117 -28.86 -1.00 -11.27
N ARG A 118 -28.93 -0.32 -12.42
CA ARG A 118 -27.79 -0.17 -13.34
C ARG A 118 -26.60 0.51 -12.67
N LEU A 119 -26.85 1.61 -11.95
CA LEU A 119 -25.80 2.35 -11.24
C LEU A 119 -25.21 1.54 -10.08
N TRP A 120 -26.03 0.77 -9.38
CA TRP A 120 -25.55 -0.16 -8.36
C TRP A 120 -24.69 -1.29 -8.92
N ALA A 121 -25.09 -1.86 -10.06
CA ALA A 121 -24.29 -2.89 -10.73
C ALA A 121 -22.90 -2.36 -11.09
N GLU A 122 -22.81 -1.15 -11.65
CA GLU A 122 -21.53 -0.46 -11.92
C GLU A 122 -20.70 -0.21 -10.65
N ILE A 123 -21.32 0.23 -9.56
CA ILE A 123 -20.65 0.42 -8.26
C ILE A 123 -20.03 -0.90 -7.78
N ILE A 124 -20.78 -2.00 -7.86
CA ILE A 124 -20.31 -3.32 -7.43
C ILE A 124 -19.15 -3.78 -8.32
N LEU A 125 -19.26 -3.64 -9.64
CA LEU A 125 -18.20 -3.99 -10.59
C LEU A 125 -16.90 -3.22 -10.31
N LYS A 126 -16.99 -1.91 -10.00
CA LYS A 126 -15.82 -1.10 -9.63
C LYS A 126 -15.13 -1.60 -8.36
N VAL A 127 -15.90 -1.99 -7.35
CA VAL A 127 -15.36 -2.56 -6.11
C VAL A 127 -14.78 -3.95 -6.35
N MET A 128 -15.44 -4.81 -7.13
CA MET A 128 -14.93 -6.12 -7.54
C MET A 128 -13.59 -6.00 -8.28
N HIS A 129 -13.47 -5.04 -9.21
CA HIS A 129 -12.23 -4.77 -9.93
C HIS A 129 -11.08 -4.45 -8.95
N THR A 130 -11.29 -3.56 -7.98
CA THR A 130 -10.26 -3.24 -6.98
C THR A 130 -9.93 -4.42 -6.06
N ILE A 131 -10.92 -5.21 -5.66
CA ILE A 131 -10.72 -6.45 -4.87
C ILE A 131 -9.81 -7.42 -5.63
N LEU A 132 -10.13 -7.71 -6.90
CA LEU A 132 -9.32 -8.57 -7.76
C LEU A 132 -7.87 -8.09 -7.85
N HIS A 133 -7.64 -6.78 -8.03
CA HIS A 133 -6.30 -6.21 -8.06
C HIS A 133 -5.56 -6.33 -6.72
N ALA A 134 -6.27 -6.20 -5.59
CA ALA A 134 -5.68 -6.37 -4.27
C ALA A 134 -5.27 -7.82 -4.01
N ASP A 135 -6.05 -8.79 -4.48
CA ASP A 135 -5.86 -10.22 -4.24
C ASP A 135 -4.80 -10.85 -5.13
N LYS A 136 -4.68 -10.39 -6.38
CA LYS A 136 -3.66 -10.88 -7.32
C LYS A 136 -2.26 -10.27 -7.08
N ASP A 137 -2.05 -9.51 -6.00
CA ASP A 137 -0.73 -9.06 -5.58
C ASP A 137 0.09 -10.23 -5.01
N LEU A 138 0.94 -10.83 -5.86
CA LEU A 138 1.83 -11.95 -5.53
C LEU A 138 2.69 -11.71 -4.28
N ARG A 139 3.01 -10.44 -3.96
CA ARG A 139 3.87 -10.11 -2.81
C ARG A 139 3.17 -10.37 -1.48
N SER A 140 1.83 -10.41 -1.48
CA SER A 140 1.04 -10.74 -0.28
C SER A 140 1.36 -12.14 0.26
N ASN A 141 1.68 -13.09 -0.62
CA ASN A 141 2.04 -14.47 -0.23
C ASN A 141 3.37 -14.55 0.52
N TYR A 142 4.27 -13.60 0.26
CA TYR A 142 5.60 -13.55 0.87
C TYR A 142 5.67 -12.59 2.06
N PHE A 143 4.55 -11.98 2.47
CA PHE A 143 4.52 -10.84 3.37
C PHE A 143 5.17 -11.09 4.73
N ASN A 144 4.94 -12.26 5.34
CA ASN A 144 5.54 -12.59 6.63
C ASN A 144 7.08 -12.64 6.52
N ILE A 145 7.59 -13.22 5.45
CA ILE A 145 9.04 -13.36 5.20
C ILE A 145 9.67 -12.02 4.85
N ILE A 146 8.94 -11.19 4.09
CA ILE A 146 9.31 -9.79 3.82
C ILE A 146 9.47 -9.03 5.15
N GLN A 147 8.47 -9.11 6.04
CA GLN A 147 8.50 -8.43 7.34
C GLN A 147 9.67 -8.89 8.20
N THR A 148 9.86 -10.20 8.36
CA THR A 148 10.98 -10.76 9.12
C THR A 148 12.33 -10.26 8.59
N GLN A 149 12.60 -10.40 7.29
CA GLN A 149 13.88 -9.96 6.71
C GLN A 149 14.14 -8.47 6.83
N ILE A 150 13.08 -7.65 6.79
CA ILE A 150 13.23 -6.20 6.96
C ILE A 150 13.44 -5.87 8.43
N PHE A 151 12.57 -6.33 9.33
CA PHE A 151 12.60 -5.97 10.74
C PHE A 151 13.82 -6.52 11.49
N ASP A 152 14.27 -7.74 11.18
CA ASP A 152 15.43 -8.36 11.83
C ASP A 152 16.70 -7.50 11.69
N ARG A 153 16.82 -6.76 10.58
CA ARG A 153 17.95 -5.84 10.36
C ARG A 153 17.95 -4.65 11.32
N PHE A 154 16.78 -4.24 11.78
CA PHE A 154 16.63 -3.18 12.77
C PHE A 154 16.72 -3.75 14.19
N TYR A 155 16.01 -4.85 14.46
CA TYR A 155 16.05 -5.53 15.77
C TYR A 155 17.46 -5.94 16.19
N LYS A 156 18.32 -6.31 15.23
CA LYS A 156 19.73 -6.62 15.49
C LYS A 156 20.49 -5.53 16.26
N TYR A 157 20.10 -4.27 16.12
CA TYR A 157 20.77 -3.13 16.74
C TYR A 157 19.95 -2.52 17.89
N LEU A 158 18.79 -3.08 18.22
CA LEU A 158 17.95 -2.61 19.32
C LEU A 158 18.29 -3.40 20.58
N HIS A 159 18.69 -2.67 21.63
CA HIS A 159 19.08 -3.24 22.91
C HIS A 159 18.32 -2.55 24.04
N ARG A 160 18.03 -3.32 25.09
CA ARG A 160 17.49 -2.80 26.35
C ARG A 160 18.48 -3.07 27.48
N ASP A 161 18.67 -2.10 28.35
CA ASP A 161 19.50 -2.26 29.56
C ASP A 161 18.72 -2.94 30.71
N SER A 162 19.34 -3.05 31.89
CA SER A 162 18.71 -3.60 33.10
C SER A 162 17.50 -2.81 33.57
N ASP A 163 17.46 -1.52 33.27
CA ASP A 163 16.42 -0.58 33.67
C ASP A 163 15.33 -0.44 32.58
N ASN A 164 15.38 -1.30 31.57
CA ASN A 164 14.45 -1.36 30.43
C ASN A 164 14.48 -0.13 29.51
N ASN A 165 15.55 0.68 29.55
CA ASN A 165 15.75 1.79 28.61
C ASN A 165 16.15 1.23 27.24
N LEU A 166 15.58 1.80 26.17
CA LEU A 166 15.81 1.34 24.81
C LEU A 166 16.95 2.12 24.14
N PHE A 167 17.83 1.41 23.45
CA PHE A 167 18.96 2.00 22.72
C PHE A 167 19.12 1.39 21.34
N LEU A 168 19.58 2.21 20.40
CA LEU A 168 20.17 1.77 19.15
C LEU A 168 21.68 1.69 19.34
N LYS A 169 22.27 0.49 19.31
CA LYS A 169 23.65 0.27 19.76
C LYS A 169 24.48 -0.54 18.77
N ARG A 170 25.75 -0.15 18.60
CA ARG A 170 26.81 -0.98 17.99
C ARG A 170 28.15 -0.70 18.66
N GLY A 171 28.71 -1.72 19.31
CA GLY A 171 29.93 -1.55 20.10
C GLY A 171 29.70 -0.53 21.22
N GLU A 172 30.61 0.45 21.34
CA GLU A 172 30.53 1.54 22.31
C GLU A 172 29.59 2.68 21.89
N TYR A 173 29.14 2.71 20.63
CA TYR A 173 28.24 3.76 20.15
C TYR A 173 26.78 3.39 20.43
N GLU A 174 26.11 4.20 21.25
CA GLU A 174 24.71 4.02 21.63
C GLU A 174 23.91 5.31 21.47
N ILE A 175 22.68 5.18 20.99
CA ILE A 175 21.73 6.28 20.84
C ILE A 175 20.49 5.93 21.65
N PRO A 176 20.13 6.72 22.68
CA PRO A 176 18.93 6.48 23.46
C PRO A 176 17.66 6.70 22.64
N LEU A 177 16.74 5.76 22.72
CA LEU A 177 15.42 5.82 22.11
C LEU A 177 14.36 5.90 23.22
N ILE A 178 13.33 6.70 22.98
CA ILE A 178 12.11 6.70 23.81
C ILE A 178 11.28 5.48 23.45
N ASP A 179 11.11 5.22 22.15
CA ASP A 179 10.33 4.09 21.67
C ASP A 179 10.76 3.63 20.27
N PHE A 180 10.41 2.39 19.94
CA PHE A 180 10.54 1.81 18.62
C PHE A 180 9.26 1.07 18.25
N GLU A 181 8.58 1.57 17.23
CA GLU A 181 7.32 0.99 16.78
C GLU A 181 7.49 0.34 15.40
N THR A 182 6.88 -0.81 15.22
CA THR A 182 6.66 -1.39 13.88
C THR A 182 5.19 -1.26 13.53
N LYS A 183 4.91 -0.72 12.35
CA LYS A 183 3.53 -0.63 11.86
C LYS A 183 3.06 -2.04 11.52
N SER A 184 1.95 -2.44 12.13
CA SER A 184 1.30 -3.72 11.86
C SER A 184 0.80 -3.80 10.41
N LYS A 185 0.59 -5.03 9.93
CA LYS A 185 0.03 -5.30 8.61
C LYS A 185 -1.27 -4.50 8.43
N LYS A 186 -1.31 -3.60 7.45
CA LYS A 186 -2.57 -2.95 7.06
C LYS A 186 -3.58 -4.04 6.70
N THR A 187 -4.81 -3.93 7.23
CA THR A 187 -5.87 -4.89 6.88
C THR A 187 -6.13 -4.82 5.37
N ARG A 188 -6.56 -5.95 4.79
CA ARG A 188 -6.92 -6.05 3.38
C ARG A 188 -7.98 -5.01 3.00
N ASP A 189 -8.97 -4.80 3.87
CA ASP A 189 -10.00 -3.77 3.68
C ASP A 189 -9.40 -2.36 3.60
N SER A 190 -8.41 -2.04 4.45
CA SER A 190 -7.72 -0.74 4.40
C SER A 190 -6.93 -0.56 3.09
N VAL A 191 -6.41 -1.65 2.52
CA VAL A 191 -5.77 -1.65 1.20
C VAL A 191 -6.79 -1.35 0.11
N ILE A 192 -7.95 -2.01 0.12
CA ILE A 192 -9.02 -1.80 -0.86
C ILE A 192 -9.52 -0.35 -0.82
N ILE A 193 -9.84 0.20 0.36
CA ILE A 193 -10.22 1.63 0.52
C ILE A 193 -9.10 2.55 -0.01
N LYS A 194 -7.84 2.19 0.23
CA LYS A 194 -6.71 2.98 -0.22
C LYS A 194 -6.57 2.99 -1.75
N LEU A 195 -6.88 1.88 -2.41
CA LEU A 195 -6.87 1.76 -3.86
C LEU A 195 -8.06 2.49 -4.49
N LEU A 196 -9.25 2.36 -3.91
CA LEU A 196 -10.46 3.03 -4.38
C LEU A 196 -10.37 4.56 -4.39
N HIS A 197 -9.63 5.19 -3.47
CA HIS A 197 -9.44 6.66 -3.50
C HIS A 197 -8.24 7.13 -4.34
N LYS A 198 -7.29 6.26 -4.69
CA LYS A 198 -6.10 6.63 -5.47
C LYS A 198 -6.40 6.62 -6.96
N ALA A 199 -5.83 7.58 -7.70
CA ALA A 199 -6.03 7.68 -9.16
C ALA A 199 -5.59 6.40 -9.89
N GLU A 200 -4.45 5.80 -9.54
CA GLU A 200 -3.87 4.69 -10.29
C GLU A 200 -4.48 3.31 -9.95
N ASN A 201 -5.21 3.13 -8.84
CA ASN A 201 -5.81 1.85 -8.40
C ASN A 201 -4.86 0.61 -8.44
N VAL A 202 -3.54 0.79 -8.50
CA VAL A 202 -2.56 -0.31 -8.60
C VAL A 202 -2.05 -0.73 -7.21
N ALA A 203 -2.19 -2.02 -6.87
CA ALA A 203 -1.70 -2.60 -5.60
C ALA A 203 -0.16 -2.60 -5.48
N GLU A 204 0.55 -2.62 -6.61
CA GLU A 204 2.02 -2.59 -6.68
C GLU A 204 2.65 -1.36 -5.99
N GLU A 205 1.91 -0.27 -5.95
CA GLU A 205 2.28 1.05 -5.44
C GLU A 205 2.04 1.24 -3.92
N LEU A 206 1.70 0.17 -3.18
CA LEU A 206 1.43 0.26 -1.74
C LEU A 206 2.72 0.12 -0.91
N PHE A 207 3.48 1.22 -0.84
CA PHE A 207 4.75 1.33 -0.11
C PHE A 207 4.61 1.28 1.43
N ASP A 208 3.40 1.50 1.97
CA ASP A 208 3.18 1.70 3.42
C ASP A 208 2.77 0.40 4.17
N ARG A 209 3.03 -0.78 3.61
CA ARG A 209 2.64 -2.05 4.26
C ARG A 209 3.63 -2.50 5.33
N VAL A 210 4.90 -2.06 5.24
CA VAL A 210 5.95 -2.31 6.22
C VAL A 210 6.53 -0.97 6.63
N GLY A 211 6.34 -0.59 7.89
CA GLY A 211 6.75 0.71 8.42
C GLY A 211 7.46 0.56 9.76
N ILE A 212 8.48 1.39 9.96
CA ILE A 212 9.32 1.40 11.16
C ILE A 212 9.36 2.84 11.67
N ARG A 213 9.16 3.04 12.96
CA ARG A 213 9.22 4.35 13.60
C ARG A 213 10.20 4.32 14.76
N PHE A 214 11.14 5.26 14.75
CA PHE A 214 12.03 5.56 15.86
C PHE A 214 11.55 6.83 16.56
N VAL A 215 11.41 6.77 17.88
CA VAL A 215 11.16 7.94 18.73
C VAL A 215 12.42 8.23 19.53
N THR A 216 13.04 9.38 19.30
CA THR A 216 14.30 9.78 19.94
C THR A 216 14.08 10.87 21.00
N LYS A 217 15.05 11.09 21.88
CA LYS A 217 14.97 12.15 22.90
C LYS A 217 15.03 13.55 22.29
N SER A 218 15.96 13.77 21.34
CA SER A 218 16.16 15.07 20.72
C SER A 218 16.09 15.01 19.18
N LYS A 219 15.99 16.19 18.55
CA LYS A 219 16.11 16.35 17.10
C LYS A 219 17.51 15.97 16.59
N PHE A 220 18.55 16.18 17.39
CA PHE A 220 19.90 15.77 17.00
C PHE A 220 20.02 14.25 16.97
N ASP A 221 19.39 13.57 17.92
CA ASP A 221 19.31 12.12 17.93
C ASP A 221 18.57 11.56 16.71
N CYS A 222 17.58 12.28 16.16
CA CYS A 222 16.97 11.90 14.88
C CYS A 222 18.01 11.80 13.75
N ILE A 223 18.90 12.79 13.65
CA ILE A 223 19.98 12.78 12.66
C ILE A 223 20.96 11.64 12.97
N ASN A 224 21.31 11.44 14.24
CA ASN A 224 22.21 10.35 14.65
C ASN A 224 21.63 8.97 14.32
N VAL A 225 20.32 8.76 14.48
CA VAL A 225 19.65 7.51 14.04
C VAL A 225 19.80 7.34 12.54
N VAL A 226 19.52 8.37 11.73
CA VAL A 226 19.68 8.27 10.26
C VAL A 226 21.12 7.97 9.88
N LYS A 227 22.09 8.66 10.50
CA LYS A 227 23.53 8.41 10.33
C LYS A 227 23.87 6.96 10.69
N PHE A 228 23.41 6.49 11.84
CA PHE A 228 23.62 5.11 12.30
C PHE A 228 23.08 4.12 11.28
N LEU A 229 21.85 4.29 10.79
CA LEU A 229 21.24 3.36 9.83
C LEU A 229 22.04 3.27 8.51
N ILE A 230 22.64 4.39 8.08
CA ILE A 230 23.49 4.46 6.88
C ILE A 230 24.85 3.78 7.12
N GLU A 231 25.57 4.17 8.17
CA GLU A 231 26.91 3.66 8.48
C GLU A 231 26.91 2.15 8.80
N ASN A 232 25.77 1.65 9.31
CA ASN A 232 25.56 0.24 9.61
C ASN A 232 24.99 -0.57 8.45
N ASN A 233 24.77 0.05 7.29
CA ASN A 233 24.12 -0.58 6.13
C ASN A 233 22.76 -1.21 6.48
N VAL A 234 22.04 -0.66 7.46
CA VAL A 234 20.64 -1.04 7.75
C VAL A 234 19.73 -0.43 6.70
N VAL A 235 20.01 0.81 6.31
CA VAL A 235 19.40 1.50 5.17
C VAL A 235 20.48 1.74 4.13
N ILE A 236 20.18 1.41 2.87
CA ILE A 236 21.09 1.66 1.75
C ILE A 236 20.59 2.91 1.01
N PRO A 237 21.31 4.05 1.05
CA PRO A 237 20.86 5.30 0.42
C PRO A 237 20.49 5.15 -1.06
N HIS A 238 21.26 4.34 -1.79
CA HIS A 238 21.03 4.06 -3.22
C HIS A 238 19.68 3.38 -3.51
N ASN A 239 19.06 2.75 -2.51
CA ASN A 239 17.77 2.08 -2.65
C ASN A 239 16.58 2.95 -2.22
N ILE A 240 16.83 4.18 -1.78
CA ILE A 240 15.78 5.14 -1.38
C ILE A 240 15.03 5.63 -2.63
N LYS A 241 13.70 5.78 -2.53
CA LYS A 241 12.86 6.42 -3.55
C LYS A 241 12.80 7.93 -3.27
N PRO A 242 13.47 8.81 -4.06
CA PRO A 242 13.60 10.23 -3.71
C PRO A 242 12.27 10.98 -3.60
N SER A 243 11.27 10.61 -4.41
CA SER A 243 9.92 11.21 -4.34
C SER A 243 9.14 10.88 -3.06
N ARG A 244 9.68 9.99 -2.21
CA ARG A 244 9.08 9.53 -0.96
C ARG A 244 9.98 9.83 0.26
N SER A 245 10.93 10.75 0.11
CA SER A 245 11.73 11.26 1.21
C SER A 245 11.24 12.66 1.58
N VAL A 246 10.88 12.82 2.85
CA VAL A 246 10.35 14.05 3.42
C VAL A 246 11.07 14.30 4.73
N ASN A 247 11.54 15.53 4.93
CA ASN A 247 12.09 15.99 6.19
C ASN A 247 11.37 17.29 6.54
N THR A 248 10.63 17.27 7.65
CA THR A 248 9.98 18.46 8.20
C THR A 248 10.53 18.88 9.56
N ILE A 249 11.51 18.15 10.10
CA ILE A 249 12.11 18.46 11.42
C ILE A 249 13.19 19.55 11.27
N ILE A 250 14.07 19.44 10.26
CA ILE A 250 15.33 20.21 10.21
C ILE A 250 15.66 20.65 8.78
N ASP A 251 16.00 21.93 8.61
CA ASP A 251 16.65 22.44 7.41
C ASP A 251 18.12 21.98 7.38
N LEU A 252 18.41 20.97 6.56
CA LEU A 252 19.73 20.34 6.49
C LEU A 252 20.83 21.30 6.02
N GLU A 253 20.53 22.27 5.16
CA GLU A 253 21.55 23.19 4.64
C GLU A 253 21.94 24.23 5.69
N LYS A 254 20.97 24.73 6.46
CA LYS A 254 21.26 25.59 7.62
C LYS A 254 22.04 24.83 8.68
N PHE A 255 21.57 23.64 9.04
CA PHE A 255 22.22 22.82 10.06
C PHE A 255 23.66 22.45 9.68
N LYS A 256 23.91 22.09 8.42
CA LYS A 256 25.27 21.78 7.95
C LYS A 256 26.25 22.94 8.16
N LYS A 257 25.81 24.18 7.92
CA LYS A 257 26.63 25.39 8.11
C LYS A 257 26.92 25.64 9.58
N SER A 258 25.90 25.64 10.44
CA SER A 258 26.07 25.87 11.88
C SER A 258 26.88 24.75 12.53
N TYR A 259 26.58 23.48 12.21
CA TYR A 259 27.29 22.31 12.74
C TYR A 259 28.79 22.36 12.46
N SER A 260 29.23 22.76 11.26
CA SER A 260 30.65 22.94 10.95
C SER A 260 31.32 23.97 11.86
N GLY A 261 30.62 25.05 12.20
CA GLY A 261 31.07 26.06 13.16
C GLY A 261 31.23 25.48 14.57
N ILE A 262 30.23 24.73 15.04
CA ILE A 262 30.25 24.10 16.37
C ILE A 262 31.39 23.09 16.47
N VAL A 263 31.61 22.26 15.46
CA VAL A 263 32.73 21.29 15.44
C VAL A 263 34.07 22.00 15.52
N LYS A 264 34.28 23.07 14.73
CA LYS A 264 35.51 23.89 14.82
C LYS A 264 35.70 24.52 16.19
N MET A 265 34.62 25.02 16.80
CA MET A 265 34.64 25.57 18.15
C MET A 265 34.97 24.51 19.21
N ALA A 266 34.41 23.30 19.07
CA ALA A 266 34.65 22.19 19.98
C ALA A 266 36.11 21.74 19.97
N ILE A 267 36.70 21.62 18.77
CA ILE A 267 38.12 21.29 18.61
C ILE A 267 39.01 22.39 19.20
N ARG A 268 38.73 23.66 18.88
CA ARG A 268 39.55 24.80 19.35
C ARG A 268 39.54 24.97 20.87
N ASN A 269 38.40 24.73 21.50
CA ASN A 269 38.20 24.95 22.93
C ASN A 269 38.23 23.66 23.77
N ASN A 270 38.53 22.51 23.14
CA ASN A 270 38.50 21.18 23.76
C ASN A 270 37.23 20.95 24.61
N LEU A 271 36.07 21.19 24.01
CA LEU A 271 34.79 21.08 24.71
C LEU A 271 34.56 19.63 25.18
N SER A 272 34.02 19.49 26.39
CA SER A 272 33.46 18.21 26.84
C SER A 272 32.26 17.82 25.97
N GLU A 273 31.99 16.52 25.89
CA GLU A 273 30.86 15.98 25.12
C GLU A 273 29.52 16.61 25.53
N ASP A 274 29.26 16.77 26.83
CA ASP A 274 28.04 17.41 27.32
C ASP A 274 27.87 18.85 26.81
N ARG A 275 28.95 19.64 26.80
CA ARG A 275 28.91 21.02 26.29
C ARG A 275 28.74 21.07 24.79
N PHE A 276 29.35 20.12 24.07
CA PHE A 276 29.16 19.98 22.63
C PHE A 276 27.71 19.63 22.29
N LEU A 277 27.14 18.61 22.95
CA LEU A 277 25.75 18.20 22.77
C LEU A 277 24.77 19.32 23.11
N ALA A 278 25.02 20.08 24.19
CA ALA A 278 24.20 21.24 24.52
C ALA A 278 24.24 22.32 23.43
N ALA A 279 25.42 22.63 22.88
CA ALA A 279 25.58 23.61 21.80
C ALA A 279 24.87 23.15 20.51
N VAL A 280 25.02 21.87 20.14
CA VAL A 280 24.37 21.30 18.96
C VAL A 280 22.85 21.29 19.11
N ASN A 281 22.33 20.88 20.27
CA ASN A 281 20.89 20.87 20.52
C ASN A 281 20.27 22.27 20.54
N ARG A 282 21.02 23.29 20.94
CA ARG A 282 20.57 24.68 20.81
C ARG A 282 20.45 25.09 19.34
N GLU A 283 21.50 24.88 18.57
CA GLU A 283 21.59 25.29 17.16
C GLU A 283 20.59 24.54 16.27
N ILE A 284 20.41 23.24 16.50
CA ILE A 284 19.48 22.43 15.70
C ILE A 284 18.02 22.86 15.88
N ASN A 285 17.67 23.38 17.06
CA ASN A 285 16.33 23.91 17.33
C ASN A 285 16.07 25.23 16.59
N GLU A 286 17.11 25.98 16.25
CA GLU A 286 17.03 27.19 15.43
C GLU A 286 17.01 26.87 13.92
N CYS A 287 17.41 25.65 13.53
CA CYS A 287 17.47 25.17 12.14
C CYS A 287 16.14 24.58 11.63
N TYR A 288 15.01 25.24 11.89
CA TYR A 288 13.69 24.81 11.39
C TYR A 288 13.35 25.42 10.02
N PHE A 289 12.42 24.77 9.29
CA PHE A 289 11.84 25.33 8.08
C PHE A 289 10.96 26.53 8.44
N PHE A 290 11.22 27.72 7.88
CA PHE A 290 10.39 28.90 8.13
C PHE A 290 8.93 28.62 7.72
N GLN A 291 7.97 29.00 8.56
CA GLN A 291 6.55 29.01 8.23
C GLN A 291 6.36 29.92 7.00
N GLY A 292 6.25 29.34 5.80
CA GLY A 292 6.08 30.10 4.55
C GLY A 292 6.70 29.46 3.31
N THR A 293 7.65 28.53 3.43
CA THR A 293 8.08 27.71 2.29
C THR A 293 7.12 26.56 2.08
N GLU A 294 6.04 26.82 1.34
CA GLU A 294 5.18 25.77 0.80
C GLU A 294 6.03 24.86 -0.10
N SER A 295 6.39 23.69 0.42
CA SER A 295 6.77 22.58 -0.45
C SER A 295 5.49 22.06 -1.08
N GLU A 296 5.32 22.22 -2.40
CA GLU A 296 4.21 21.66 -3.21
C GLU A 296 3.96 20.17 -2.94
N ARG A 297 4.94 19.44 -2.37
CA ARG A 297 4.83 18.02 -2.01
C ARG A 297 3.99 17.72 -0.76
N ASN A 298 3.52 18.73 -0.02
CA ASN A 298 2.83 18.57 1.28
C ASN A 298 1.36 19.05 1.27
N ALA A 299 0.64 18.91 0.16
CA ALA A 299 -0.75 19.39 0.04
C ALA A 299 -1.76 18.74 1.02
N HIS A 300 -1.42 17.59 1.63
CA HIS A 300 -2.35 16.81 2.46
C HIS A 300 -1.82 16.44 3.86
N THR A 301 -0.63 16.90 4.25
CA THR A 301 -0.07 16.67 5.59
C THR A 301 -0.41 17.86 6.47
N SER A 302 -0.82 17.62 7.73
CA SER A 302 -1.06 18.72 8.68
C SER A 302 0.17 19.63 8.77
N LYS A 303 -0.02 20.95 8.77
CA LYS A 303 1.06 21.94 8.85
C LYS A 303 1.97 21.75 10.07
N ASN A 304 1.50 21.03 11.08
CA ASN A 304 2.21 20.77 12.33
C ASN A 304 2.90 19.39 12.37
N TYR A 305 2.81 18.59 11.30
CA TYR A 305 3.39 17.25 11.28
C TYR A 305 4.91 17.28 11.11
N GLN A 306 5.64 16.83 12.14
CA GLN A 306 7.11 16.84 12.15
C GLN A 306 7.68 15.43 12.10
N SER A 307 8.37 15.07 11.01
CA SER A 307 9.12 13.81 10.92
C SER A 307 10.21 13.83 9.85
N ILE A 308 11.22 12.97 10.02
CA ILE A 308 12.07 12.52 8.92
C ILE A 308 11.50 11.19 8.44
N GLN A 309 11.05 11.14 7.19
CA GLN A 309 10.44 9.97 6.59
C GLN A 309 11.11 9.67 5.26
N PHE A 310 11.39 8.40 5.00
CA PHE A 310 11.86 7.96 3.69
C PHE A 310 11.42 6.53 3.39
N THR A 311 11.17 6.25 2.12
CA THR A 311 10.91 4.89 1.62
C THR A 311 12.19 4.30 1.04
N CYS A 312 12.66 3.19 1.61
CA CYS A 312 13.80 2.42 1.12
C CYS A 312 13.32 1.09 0.53
N ARG A 313 14.12 0.47 -0.34
CA ARG A 313 13.84 -0.85 -0.91
C ARG A 313 14.85 -1.88 -0.40
N GLN A 314 14.35 -3.03 0.01
CA GLN A 314 15.18 -4.17 0.40
C GLN A 314 15.04 -5.30 -0.63
N LEU A 315 16.15 -5.92 -1.02
CA LEU A 315 16.12 -7.14 -1.79
C LEU A 315 15.71 -8.30 -0.88
N VAL A 316 14.46 -8.75 -1.02
CA VAL A 316 13.91 -9.89 -0.27
C VAL A 316 14.26 -11.17 -1.01
N LYS A 317 14.65 -12.20 -0.25
CA LYS A 317 14.98 -13.52 -0.78
C LYS A 317 14.04 -14.56 -0.18
N TYR A 318 13.16 -15.12 -0.99
CA TYR A 318 12.34 -16.26 -0.60
C TYR A 318 12.97 -17.54 -1.13
N LYS A 319 13.27 -18.46 -0.21
CA LYS A 319 13.65 -19.83 -0.56
C LYS A 319 12.43 -20.71 -0.40
N ASN A 320 12.06 -21.44 -1.44
CA ASN A 320 10.90 -22.30 -1.40
C ASN A 320 11.16 -23.50 -0.44
N PRO A 321 10.44 -23.61 0.70
CA PRO A 321 10.64 -24.72 1.64
C PRO A 321 10.35 -26.07 1.00
N PHE A 322 9.28 -26.16 0.19
CA PHE A 322 8.91 -27.37 -0.53
C PHE A 322 10.06 -27.87 -1.40
N LEU A 323 10.74 -26.98 -2.12
CA LEU A 323 11.84 -27.39 -2.98
C LEU A 323 13.03 -27.93 -2.18
N THR A 324 13.29 -27.37 -0.99
CA THR A 324 14.38 -27.83 -0.12
C THR A 324 14.12 -29.27 0.35
N GLU A 325 12.90 -29.53 0.82
CA GLU A 325 12.46 -30.87 1.23
C GLU A 325 12.40 -31.84 0.04
N PHE A 326 11.85 -31.39 -1.09
CA PHE A 326 11.77 -32.18 -2.32
C PHE A 326 13.16 -32.58 -2.82
N LEU A 327 14.15 -31.70 -2.75
CA LEU A 327 15.53 -32.03 -3.12
C LEU A 327 16.15 -33.06 -2.17
N SER A 328 15.80 -33.02 -0.88
CA SER A 328 16.20 -34.04 0.11
C SER A 328 15.61 -35.41 -0.25
N ILE A 329 14.29 -35.46 -0.46
CA ILE A 329 13.57 -36.68 -0.86
C ILE A 329 14.10 -37.22 -2.19
N ARG A 330 14.33 -36.35 -3.18
CA ARG A 330 14.90 -36.74 -4.47
C ARG A 330 16.33 -37.30 -4.33
N LYS A 331 17.13 -36.80 -3.38
CA LYS A 331 18.46 -37.33 -3.08
C LYS A 331 18.39 -38.73 -2.46
N GLU A 332 17.38 -39.00 -1.63
CA GLU A 332 17.11 -40.33 -1.08
C GLU A 332 16.58 -41.29 -2.15
N ALA A 333 15.64 -40.85 -2.98
CA ALA A 333 15.12 -41.62 -4.12
C ALA A 333 16.23 -42.06 -5.09
N LYS A 334 17.28 -41.26 -5.26
CA LYS A 334 18.46 -41.65 -6.07
C LYS A 334 19.25 -42.81 -5.47
N LYS A 335 19.21 -43.01 -4.14
CA LYS A 335 19.92 -44.10 -3.46
C LYS A 335 19.20 -45.45 -3.63
N ASP A 336 17.88 -45.41 -3.80
CA ASP A 336 17.03 -46.58 -4.04
C ASP A 336 16.28 -46.42 -5.37
N ALA A 337 17.05 -46.35 -6.47
CA ALA A 337 16.51 -46.01 -7.79
C ALA A 337 15.63 -47.10 -8.42
N GLU A 338 15.64 -48.32 -7.88
CA GLU A 338 14.84 -49.44 -8.37
C GLU A 338 13.41 -49.43 -7.80
N SER A 339 13.19 -48.74 -6.68
CA SER A 339 11.85 -48.63 -6.10
C SER A 339 10.89 -47.87 -7.04
N PRO A 340 9.68 -48.39 -7.29
CA PRO A 340 8.65 -47.73 -8.10
C PRO A 340 8.33 -46.30 -7.64
N ILE A 341 8.43 -46.04 -6.33
CA ILE A 341 8.18 -44.71 -5.74
C ILE A 341 9.33 -43.76 -6.09
N SER A 342 10.58 -44.22 -5.99
CA SER A 342 11.76 -43.44 -6.35
C SER A 342 11.74 -43.04 -7.82
N GLN A 343 11.36 -43.95 -8.71
CA GLN A 343 11.22 -43.63 -10.14
C GLN A 343 10.15 -42.55 -10.38
N ARG A 344 8.99 -42.64 -9.72
CA ARG A 344 7.95 -41.60 -9.80
C ARG A 344 8.45 -40.24 -9.32
N ILE A 345 9.16 -40.19 -8.19
CA ILE A 345 9.74 -38.96 -7.64
C ILE A 345 10.77 -38.35 -8.60
N LEU A 346 11.63 -39.17 -9.20
CA LEU A 346 12.67 -38.72 -10.12
C LEU A 346 12.11 -38.18 -11.45
N ASN A 347 10.96 -38.69 -11.87
CA ASN A 347 10.26 -38.29 -13.10
C ASN A 347 9.38 -37.04 -12.94
N LEU A 348 9.22 -36.52 -11.72
CA LEU A 348 8.50 -35.26 -11.51
C LEU A 348 9.24 -34.10 -12.20
N ASP A 349 8.48 -33.34 -12.99
CA ASP A 349 8.98 -32.13 -13.63
C ASP A 349 9.13 -31.00 -12.60
N THR A 350 10.36 -30.53 -12.43
CA THR A 350 10.70 -29.42 -11.53
C THR A 350 11.06 -28.14 -12.29
N SER A 351 10.91 -28.11 -13.62
CA SER A 351 11.37 -27.02 -14.48
C SER A 351 10.76 -25.66 -14.11
N LEU A 352 9.48 -25.65 -13.69
CA LEU A 352 8.74 -24.45 -13.30
C LEU A 352 8.91 -24.05 -11.83
N ILE A 353 9.61 -24.85 -11.01
CA ILE A 353 9.80 -24.54 -9.60
C ILE A 353 10.99 -23.59 -9.45
N ALA A 354 10.70 -22.30 -9.30
CA ALA A 354 11.72 -21.31 -8.97
C ALA A 354 12.41 -21.67 -7.64
N ARG A 355 13.74 -21.83 -7.69
CA ARG A 355 14.57 -22.14 -6.50
C ARG A 355 14.51 -21.04 -5.45
N ASP A 356 14.79 -19.84 -5.91
CA ASP A 356 14.76 -18.62 -5.12
C ASP A 356 13.91 -17.59 -5.85
N VAL A 357 12.97 -16.98 -5.14
CA VAL A 357 12.27 -15.79 -5.63
C VAL A 357 12.95 -14.58 -5.00
N ARG A 358 13.41 -13.65 -5.83
CA ARG A 358 14.13 -12.44 -5.38
C ARG A 358 13.48 -11.21 -5.99
N PHE A 359 13.13 -10.25 -5.15
CA PHE A 359 12.53 -8.99 -5.59
C PHE A 359 12.80 -7.89 -4.58
N PHE A 360 12.79 -6.64 -5.06
CA PHE A 360 12.84 -5.49 -4.16
C PHE A 360 11.46 -5.26 -3.54
N TYR A 361 11.42 -5.13 -2.22
CA TYR A 361 10.23 -4.74 -1.48
C TYR A 361 10.45 -3.40 -0.76
N PRO A 362 9.52 -2.44 -0.89
CA PRO A 362 9.64 -1.17 -0.21
C PRO A 362 9.23 -1.23 1.26
N TYR A 363 9.88 -0.44 2.08
CA TYR A 363 9.48 -0.18 3.46
C TYR A 363 9.73 1.28 3.83
N GLU A 364 8.93 1.76 4.77
CA GLU A 364 8.99 3.13 5.26
C GLU A 364 9.76 3.17 6.59
N VAL A 365 10.69 4.11 6.70
CA VAL A 365 11.33 4.47 7.97
C VAL A 365 10.90 5.88 8.33
N GLN A 366 10.51 6.04 9.58
CA GLN A 366 10.16 7.30 10.19
C GLN A 366 11.02 7.52 11.44
N VAL A 367 11.55 8.72 11.60
CA VAL A 367 12.32 9.14 12.77
C VAL A 367 11.72 10.45 13.27
N VAL A 368 11.38 10.49 14.55
CA VAL A 368 10.75 11.63 15.23
C VAL A 368 11.38 11.82 16.60
N ASP A 369 11.50 13.06 17.08
CA ASP A 369 11.84 13.34 18.47
C ASP A 369 10.60 13.26 19.36
N GLU A 370 10.79 13.16 20.67
CA GLU A 370 9.73 13.01 21.66
C GLU A 370 8.67 14.11 21.57
N GLN A 371 9.07 15.37 21.42
CA GLN A 371 8.12 16.49 21.35
C GLN A 371 7.29 16.38 20.07
N SER A 372 7.95 16.12 18.93
CA SER A 372 7.27 15.88 17.65
C SER A 372 6.35 14.66 17.72
N HIS A 373 6.76 13.57 18.39
CA HIS A 373 5.95 12.38 18.56
C HIS A 373 4.67 12.70 19.35
N ILE A 374 4.78 13.37 20.51
CA ILE A 374 3.60 13.77 21.30
C ILE A 374 2.65 14.65 20.48
N GLN A 375 3.17 15.64 19.76
CA GLN A 375 2.36 16.51 18.89
C GLN A 375 1.68 15.73 17.75
N ASN A 376 2.43 14.83 17.10
CA ASN A 376 1.92 13.98 16.04
C ASN A 376 0.85 13.01 16.55
N THR A 377 1.02 12.44 17.75
CA THR A 377 0.10 11.49 18.40
C THR A 377 -1.16 12.18 18.91
N GLN A 378 -1.07 13.40 19.43
CA GLN A 378 -2.26 14.24 19.65
C GLN A 378 -2.98 14.52 18.32
N GLY A 379 -2.22 14.68 17.24
CA GLY A 379 -2.71 14.68 15.86
C GLY A 379 -3.16 13.31 15.32
N GLU A 380 -2.93 12.16 15.97
CA GLU A 380 -3.40 10.85 15.49
C GLU A 380 -4.93 10.70 15.65
N ALA A 381 -5.57 11.53 16.49
CA ALA A 381 -7.02 11.76 16.39
C ALA A 381 -7.41 12.25 14.98
N SER A 382 -6.56 13.07 14.34
CA SER A 382 -6.68 13.45 12.94
C SER A 382 -6.33 12.30 11.98
N HIS A 383 -5.59 11.26 12.38
CA HIS A 383 -5.36 10.08 11.54
C HIS A 383 -6.60 9.18 11.43
N ILE A 384 -7.42 9.09 12.48
CA ILE A 384 -8.76 8.49 12.40
C ILE A 384 -9.61 9.31 11.42
N GLU A 385 -9.64 10.63 11.57
CA GLU A 385 -10.34 11.54 10.65
C GLU A 385 -9.77 11.47 9.21
N TYR A 386 -8.48 11.24 9.04
CA TYR A 386 -7.84 11.05 7.74
C TYR A 386 -8.29 9.74 7.08
N LYS A 387 -8.36 8.64 7.84
CA LYS A 387 -8.94 7.38 7.34
C LYS A 387 -10.41 7.53 6.98
N LYS A 388 -11.18 8.28 7.78
CA LYS A 388 -12.57 8.64 7.45
C LYS A 388 -12.63 9.47 6.18
N ALA A 389 -11.75 10.46 6.01
CA ALA A 389 -11.67 11.28 4.81
C ALA A 389 -11.31 10.45 3.57
N GLN A 390 -10.36 9.52 3.66
CA GLN A 390 -10.04 8.57 2.58
C GLN A 390 -11.25 7.72 2.21
N ARG A 391 -11.96 7.20 3.20
CA ARG A 391 -13.19 6.41 2.98
C ARG A 391 -14.28 7.25 2.34
N ARG A 392 -14.50 8.47 2.82
CA ARG A 392 -15.47 9.42 2.27
C ARG A 392 -15.12 9.80 0.83
N SER A 393 -13.83 9.98 0.53
CA SER A 393 -13.34 10.23 -0.82
C SER A 393 -13.58 9.03 -1.74
N ALA A 394 -13.23 7.82 -1.31
CA ALA A 394 -13.53 6.58 -2.05
C ALA A 394 -15.03 6.43 -2.30
N MET A 395 -15.85 6.63 -1.26
CA MET A 395 -17.31 6.56 -1.32
C MET A 395 -17.88 7.56 -2.31
N LYS A 396 -17.51 8.85 -2.21
CA LYS A 396 -17.96 9.90 -3.15
C LYS A 396 -17.54 9.61 -4.59
N ARG A 397 -16.34 9.04 -4.78
CA ARG A 397 -15.83 8.70 -6.12
C ARG A 397 -16.61 7.53 -6.74
N VAL A 398 -16.79 6.45 -5.98
CA VAL A 398 -17.47 5.24 -6.46
C VAL A 398 -18.97 5.48 -6.66
N PHE A 399 -19.62 6.17 -5.72
CA PHE A 399 -21.07 6.45 -5.75
C PHE A 399 -21.47 7.70 -6.53
N LYS A 400 -20.52 8.39 -7.19
CA LYS A 400 -20.72 9.69 -7.80
C LYS A 400 -22.01 9.79 -8.64
N GLU A 401 -22.20 8.84 -9.56
CA GLU A 401 -23.33 8.85 -10.49
C GLU A 401 -24.66 8.51 -9.77
N LEU A 402 -24.64 7.60 -8.80
CA LEU A 402 -25.84 7.27 -8.00
C LEU A 402 -26.27 8.41 -7.08
N LEU A 403 -25.31 9.12 -6.49
CA LEU A 403 -25.60 10.32 -5.69
C LEU A 403 -26.18 11.43 -6.56
N ALA A 404 -25.66 11.62 -7.77
CA ALA A 404 -26.20 12.59 -8.73
C ALA A 404 -27.63 12.24 -9.13
N TYR A 405 -27.91 10.97 -9.44
CA TYR A 405 -29.25 10.50 -9.78
C TYR A 405 -30.27 10.72 -8.66
N LYS A 406 -29.88 10.51 -7.38
CA LYS A 406 -30.75 10.72 -6.22
C LYS A 406 -30.78 12.17 -5.70
N ASN A 407 -30.08 13.11 -6.36
CA ASN A 407 -29.92 14.49 -5.92
C ASN A 407 -29.35 14.62 -4.49
N LEU A 408 -28.35 13.79 -4.17
CA LEU A 408 -27.67 13.74 -2.86
C LEU A 408 -26.22 14.29 -2.92
N VAL A 409 -25.88 15.02 -3.98
CA VAL A 409 -24.53 15.56 -4.25
C VAL A 409 -24.26 16.86 -3.50
#